data_AF-I3RB38-F1
#
_entry.id   AF-I3RB38-F1
#
_cell.length_a   1.000
_cell.length_b   1.000
_cell.length_c   1.000
_cell.angle_alpha   90.00
_cell.angle_beta   90.00
_cell.angle_gamma   90.00
#
_symmetry.space_group_name_H-M   'P 1'
#
loop_
_entity.id
_entity.type
_entity.pdbx_description
1 polymer ?
#
loop_
_entity_poly.entity_id
_entity_poly.type
_entity_poly.pdbx_seq_one_letter_code
_entity_poly.pdbx_strand_id
1 'polypeptide(L)' 'MVHCPECEATLDDASDVEFLDMDSTNGFFTAAKRFYLVACGHCGAAIGSGVAGAM' A
#
# COMPACT_ATOMS: atom_id res chain seq x y z
N MET A 1 14.50 -3.52 9.51
CA MET A 1 13.71 -3.71 10.74
C MET A 1 12.96 -2.44 11.18
N VAL A 2 11.68 -2.37 10.79
CA VAL A 2 10.66 -1.46 11.31
C VAL A 2 9.55 -2.33 11.91
N HIS A 3 8.87 -1.89 12.97
CA HIS A 3 7.78 -2.66 13.59
C HIS A 3 6.41 -2.14 13.15
N CYS A 4 5.44 -3.04 12.96
CA CYS A 4 4.05 -2.66 12.76
C CYS A 4 3.51 -1.99 14.04
N PRO A 5 2.89 -0.79 13.98
CA PRO A 5 2.38 -0.11 15.16
C PRO A 5 1.19 -0.80 15.83
N GLU A 6 0.48 -1.67 15.11
CA GLU A 6 -0.74 -2.34 15.61
C GLU A 6 -0.45 -3.70 16.26
N CYS A 7 0.46 -4.49 15.69
CA CYS A 7 0.74 -5.86 16.14
C CYS A 7 2.20 -6.12 16.52
N GLU A 8 3.05 -5.08 16.48
CA GLU A 8 4.48 -5.12 16.81
C GLU A 8 5.34 -6.07 15.96
N ALA A 9 4.75 -6.73 14.94
CA ALA A 9 5.47 -7.61 14.04
C ALA A 9 6.62 -6.87 13.36
N THR A 10 7.77 -7.53 13.27
CA THR A 10 8.94 -7.00 12.57
C THR A 10 8.73 -7.09 11.07
N LEU A 11 8.77 -5.95 10.38
CA LEU A 11 8.79 -5.84 8.93
C LEU A 11 10.27 -5.68 8.51
N ASP A 12 10.81 -6.71 7.87
CA ASP A 12 12.21 -6.73 7.43
C ASP A 12 12.36 -6.95 5.93
N ASP A 13 11.44 -7.70 5.31
CA ASP A 13 11.41 -7.94 3.86
C ASP A 13 10.17 -7.31 3.20
N ALA A 14 10.23 -7.13 1.87
CA ALA A 14 9.10 -6.65 1.09
C ALA A 14 7.91 -7.63 1.12
N SER A 15 8.15 -8.91 1.40
CA SER A 15 7.09 -9.90 1.60
C SER A 15 6.23 -9.67 2.84
N ASP A 16 6.70 -8.88 3.80
CA ASP A 16 5.98 -8.63 5.06
C ASP A 16 4.88 -7.56 4.90
N VAL A 17 4.76 -6.98 3.70
CA VAL A 17 3.78 -5.94 3.37
C VAL A 17 3.00 -6.28 2.11
N GLU A 18 1.71 -5.96 2.12
CA GLU A 18 0.81 -6.14 0.98
C GLU A 18 0.47 -4.79 0.35
N PHE A 19 0.57 -4.71 -0.97
CA PHE A 19 0.20 -3.52 -1.75
C PHE A 19 -1.19 -3.70 -2.34
N LEU A 20 -2.16 -2.98 -1.80
CA LEU A 20 -3.53 -2.95 -2.29
C LEU A 20 -3.67 -1.77 -3.26
N ASP A 21 -3.79 -2.06 -4.56
CA ASP A 21 -4.10 -1.06 -5.59
C ASP A 21 -5.58 -0.68 -5.47
N MET A 22 -5.83 0.58 -5.14
CA MET A 22 -7.15 1.18 -5.23
C MET A 22 -7.32 1.71 -6.64
N ASP A 23 -7.94 0.88 -7.48
CA ASP A 23 -8.25 1.20 -8.87
C ASP A 23 -9.04 2.52 -8.92
N SER A 24 -8.46 3.54 -9.56
CA SER A 24 -9.15 4.80 -9.79
C SER A 24 -9.98 4.66 -11.07
N THR A 25 -11.22 4.21 -10.93
CA THR A 25 -12.17 4.04 -12.04
C THR A 25 -12.65 5.39 -12.60
N ASN A 26 -11.72 6.22 -13.08
CA ASN A 26 -12.00 7.53 -13.65
C ASN A 26 -11.87 7.41 -15.17
N GLY A 27 -12.92 6.89 -15.81
CA GLY A 27 -12.95 6.38 -17.17
C GLY A 27 -12.77 7.36 -18.33
N PHE A 28 -11.98 8.44 -18.22
CA PHE A 28 -11.79 9.38 -19.34
C PHE A 28 -10.43 10.10 -19.43
N PHE A 29 -9.53 10.02 -18.45
CA PHE A 29 -8.26 10.77 -18.49
C PHE A 29 -7.05 9.85 -18.30
N THR A 30 -6.07 9.96 -19.20
CA THR A 30 -4.76 9.25 -19.19
C THR A 30 -3.93 9.51 -17.93
N ALA A 31 -4.34 10.44 -17.08
CA ALA A 31 -3.72 10.81 -15.82
C ALA A 31 -4.33 10.08 -14.60
N ALA A 32 -4.77 8.83 -14.76
CA ALA A 32 -5.28 8.03 -13.64
C ALA A 32 -4.14 7.75 -12.65
N LYS A 33 -4.04 8.58 -11.60
CA LYS A 33 -3.15 8.32 -10.46
C LYS A 33 -3.58 7.00 -9.84
N ARG A 34 -2.65 6.06 -9.70
CA ARG A 34 -2.89 4.82 -8.95
C ARG A 34 -2.60 5.09 -7.49
N PHE A 35 -3.57 4.82 -6.64
CA PHE A 35 -3.44 4.92 -5.19
C PHE A 35 -3.14 3.53 -4.66
N TYR A 36 -2.07 3.37 -3.91
CA TYR A 36 -1.78 2.11 -3.24
C TYR A 36 -1.83 2.30 -1.73
N LEU A 37 -2.46 1.36 -1.05
CA LEU A 37 -2.38 1.17 0.39
C LEU A 37 -1.33 0.09 0.68
N VAL A 38 -0.49 0.35 1.66
CA VAL A 38 0.46 -0.64 2.19
C VAL A 38 -0.16 -1.18 3.47
N ALA A 39 -0.43 -2.49 3.49
CA ALA A 39 -0.94 -3.20 4.64
C ALA A 39 0.15 -4.11 5.24
N CYS A 40 0.10 -4.33 6.55
CA CYS A 40 0.93 -5.32 7.22
C CYS A 40 0.47 -6.73 6.85
N GLY A 41 1.37 -7.58 6.35
CA GLY A 41 1.07 -8.96 5.96
C GLY A 41 0.69 -9.89 7.13
N HIS A 42 0.86 -9.46 8.38
CA HIS A 42 0.52 -10.25 9.56
C HIS A 42 -0.87 -9.96 10.12
N CYS A 43 -1.24 -8.68 10.25
CA CYS A 43 -2.50 -8.27 10.86
C CYS A 43 -3.47 -7.56 9.91
N GLY A 44 -3.03 -7.25 8.68
CA GLY A 44 -3.84 -6.52 7.70
C GLY A 44 -3.99 -5.03 7.98
N ALA A 45 -3.33 -4.48 9.01
CA ALA A 45 -3.41 -3.06 9.32
C ALA A 45 -2.80 -2.20 8.20
N ALA A 46 -3.49 -1.13 7.83
CA ALA A 46 -2.96 -0.14 6.89
C ALA A 46 -1.83 0.67 7.56
N ILE A 47 -0.60 0.48 7.08
CA ILE A 47 0.61 1.10 7.63
C ILE A 47 1.18 2.22 6.76
N GLY A 48 0.67 2.39 5.54
CA GLY A 48 1.09 3.45 4.65
C GLY A 48 0.19 3.60 3.42
N SER A 49 0.36 4.71 2.71
CA SER A 49 -0.26 4.91 1.41
C SER A 49 0.70 5.65 0.49
N GLY A 50 0.53 5.48 -0.81
CA GLY A 50 1.25 6.28 -1.79
C GLY A 50 0.51 6.41 -3.11
N VAL A 51 1.02 7.30 -3.94
CA VAL A 51 0.40 7.68 -5.21
C VAL A 51 1.44 7.55 -6.31
N ALA A 52 1.18 6.69 -7.29
CA ALA A 52 1.98 6.61 -8.49
C ALA A 52 1.30 7.45 -9.60
N GLY A 53 2.04 8.40 -10.16
CA GLY A 53 1.58 9.13 -11.34
C GLY A 53 1.64 8.21 -12.57
N ALA A 54 0.56 8.17 -13.35
CA ALA A 54 0.60 7.63 -14.71
C ALA A 54 1.47 8.56 -15.58
N MET A 55 2.44 8.00 -16.29
CA MET A 55 3.30 8.70 -17.26
C MET A 55 2.67 8.71 -18.65
#